data_AF-A0A1W1GU76-F1
#
_entry.id   AF-A0A1W1GU76-F1
#
_cell.length_a   1.000
_cell.length_b   1.000
_cell.length_c   1.000
_cell.angle_alpha   90.00
_cell.angle_beta   90.00
_cell.angle_gamma   90.00
#
_symmetry.space_group_name_H-M   'P 1'
#
loop_
_entity.id
_entity.type
_entity.pdbx_description
1 polymer ?
#
loop_
_entity_poly.entity_id
_entity_poly.type
_entity_poly.pdbx_seq_one_letter_code
_entity_poly.pdbx_strand_id
1 'polypeptide(L)'
;MASTASDAATPSALTADQLLLRLLDLIKDTTSTRELTLERVSQAMQAPAQSFGPGHFGYGGTLTPEWSYGLEVKKAGAADARLDLNFIDTTADRKANATAICQVDFNQFASALQAAGFKRETIRGEHGRVIHDRFDRPDLSITVDTLPENPTPSGEPAHACVRLVTVQ
;
A
#
# COMPACT_ATOMS: atom_id res chain seq x y z
N MET A 1 38.35 27.21 -14.85
CA MET A 1 36.93 26.91 -15.12
C MET A 1 36.63 25.58 -14.44
N ALA A 2 35.87 25.58 -13.35
CA ALA A 2 35.55 24.35 -12.62
C ALA A 2 34.21 23.82 -13.10
N SER A 3 34.21 22.61 -13.66
CA SER A 3 33.00 21.88 -14.03
C SER A 3 32.29 21.40 -12.76
N THR A 4 31.11 21.92 -12.50
CA THR A 4 30.18 21.36 -11.51
C THR A 4 29.54 20.11 -12.13
N ALA A 5 30.05 18.93 -11.75
CA ALA A 5 29.32 17.69 -11.94
C ALA A 5 28.09 17.72 -11.02
N SER A 6 26.90 17.81 -11.62
CA SER A 6 25.64 17.62 -10.92
C SER A 6 25.57 16.16 -10.48
N ASP A 7 25.77 15.91 -9.19
CA ASP A 7 25.55 14.60 -8.59
C ASP A 7 24.04 14.33 -8.66
N ALA A 8 23.60 13.61 -9.68
CA ALA A 8 22.24 13.15 -9.79
C ALA A 8 22.06 12.08 -8.70
N ALA A 9 21.63 12.53 -7.51
CA ALA A 9 21.30 11.66 -6.41
C ALA A 9 20.37 10.55 -6.93
N THR A 10 20.85 9.31 -6.87
CA THR A 10 20.02 8.16 -7.21
C THR A 10 18.83 8.20 -6.26
N PRO A 11 17.58 8.18 -6.75
CA PRO A 11 16.42 8.25 -5.86
C PRO A 11 16.53 7.13 -4.82
N SER A 12 16.52 7.50 -3.54
CA SER A 12 16.56 6.55 -2.44
C SER A 12 15.38 5.58 -2.57
N ALA A 13 15.63 4.29 -2.37
CA ALA A 13 14.58 3.29 -2.37
C ALA A 13 13.47 3.66 -1.37
N LEU A 14 12.20 3.55 -1.80
CA LEU A 14 11.05 3.86 -0.95
C LEU A 14 10.99 2.90 0.23
N THR A 15 10.83 3.44 1.43
CA THR A 15 10.59 2.66 2.66
C THR A 15 9.10 2.32 2.81
N ALA A 16 8.76 1.38 3.70
CA ALA A 16 7.39 0.93 3.92
C ALA A 16 6.45 2.07 4.39
N ASP A 17 6.92 2.91 5.31
CA ASP A 17 6.20 4.10 5.77
C ASP A 17 5.99 5.11 4.64
N GLN A 18 7.01 5.37 3.83
CA GLN A 18 6.89 6.27 2.67
C GLN A 18 5.87 5.76 1.66
N LEU A 19 5.90 4.47 1.32
CA LEU A 19 4.93 3.85 0.41
C LEU A 19 3.51 4.02 0.92
N LEU A 20 3.27 3.69 2.19
CA LEU A 20 1.94 3.66 2.76
C LEU A 20 1.37 5.07 3.01
N LEU A 21 2.18 6.01 3.51
CA LEU A 21 1.76 7.39 3.73
C LEU A 21 1.50 8.12 2.41
N ARG A 22 2.36 7.94 1.39
CA ARG A 22 2.13 8.54 0.06
C ARG A 22 0.92 7.94 -0.63
N LEU A 23 0.68 6.63 -0.45
CA LEU A 23 -0.53 6.00 -0.97
C LEU A 23 -1.78 6.55 -0.26
N LEU A 24 -1.73 6.71 1.07
CA LEU A 24 -2.82 7.29 1.83
C LEU A 24 -3.18 8.70 1.33
N ASP A 25 -2.17 9.53 1.07
CA ASP A 25 -2.40 10.88 0.54
C ASP A 25 -2.95 10.84 -0.89
N LEU A 26 -2.46 9.94 -1.75
CA LEU A 26 -3.05 9.71 -3.07
C LEU A 26 -4.53 9.30 -2.98
N ILE A 27 -4.88 8.39 -2.07
CA ILE A 27 -6.25 7.91 -1.87
C ILE A 27 -7.16 9.06 -1.44
N LYS A 28 -6.73 9.91 -0.49
CA LYS A 28 -7.51 11.06 -0.02
C LYS A 28 -7.91 11.96 -1.20
N ASP A 29 -6.97 12.22 -2.09
CA ASP A 29 -7.11 13.14 -3.22
C ASP A 29 -7.71 12.51 -4.49
N THR A 30 -8.01 11.19 -4.51
CA THR A 30 -8.49 10.47 -5.70
C THR A 30 -10.00 10.25 -5.63
N THR A 31 -10.80 10.85 -6.51
CA THR A 31 -12.27 10.66 -6.46
C THR A 31 -12.75 9.44 -7.23
N SER A 32 -11.98 8.99 -8.21
CA SER A 32 -12.27 7.81 -9.03
C SER A 32 -10.98 7.08 -9.38
N THR A 33 -11.05 5.75 -9.47
CA THR A 33 -9.91 4.92 -9.92
C THR A 33 -9.38 5.27 -11.31
N ARG A 34 -10.16 5.97 -12.14
CA ARG A 34 -9.71 6.48 -13.45
C ARG A 34 -8.57 7.49 -13.35
N GLU A 35 -8.47 8.17 -12.21
CA GLU A 35 -7.38 9.11 -11.92
C GLU A 35 -6.06 8.40 -11.58
N LEU A 36 -6.06 7.09 -11.32
CA LEU A 36 -4.85 6.31 -11.03
C LEU A 36 -4.06 6.06 -12.32
N THR A 37 -3.53 7.15 -12.88
CA THR A 37 -2.69 7.17 -14.09
C THR A 37 -1.22 7.03 -13.71
N LEU A 38 -0.39 6.66 -14.69
CA LEU A 38 1.06 6.57 -14.50
C LEU A 38 1.64 7.88 -13.96
N GLU A 39 1.20 9.01 -14.51
CA GLU A 39 1.65 10.34 -14.09
C GLU A 39 1.26 10.65 -12.65
N ARG A 40 -0.02 10.45 -12.30
CA ARG A 40 -0.53 10.80 -10.95
C ARG A 40 0.09 9.92 -9.87
N VAL A 41 0.25 8.62 -10.13
CA VAL A 41 0.93 7.71 -9.21
C VAL A 41 2.43 8.04 -9.11
N SER A 42 3.08 8.39 -10.23
CA SER A 42 4.50 8.80 -10.22
C SER A 42 4.73 10.07 -9.40
N GLN A 43 3.83 11.03 -9.53
CA GLN A 43 3.85 12.26 -8.74
C GLN A 43 3.66 11.97 -7.25
N ALA A 44 2.66 11.17 -6.89
CA ALA A 44 2.39 10.82 -5.50
C ALA A 44 3.55 10.06 -4.85
N MET A 45 4.16 9.12 -5.59
CA MET A 45 5.30 8.35 -5.12
C MET A 45 6.62 9.12 -5.21
N GLN A 46 6.64 10.30 -5.82
CA GLN A 46 7.84 11.12 -6.05
C GLN A 46 8.98 10.35 -6.74
N ALA A 47 8.60 9.40 -7.61
CA ALA A 47 9.52 8.54 -8.34
C ALA A 47 8.83 8.06 -9.62
N PRO A 48 9.54 7.93 -10.76
CA PRO A 48 8.93 7.44 -11.98
C PRO A 48 8.50 5.97 -11.84
N ALA A 49 7.24 5.68 -12.14
CA ALA A 49 6.75 4.31 -12.21
C ALA A 49 7.32 3.57 -13.42
N GLN A 50 7.58 2.28 -13.27
CA GLN A 50 7.97 1.39 -14.36
C GLN A 50 6.71 0.93 -15.10
N SER A 51 6.74 0.97 -16.43
CA SER A 51 5.69 0.37 -17.26
C SER A 51 6.02 -1.10 -17.53
N PHE A 52 5.07 -2.00 -17.22
CA PHE A 52 5.18 -3.43 -17.47
C PHE A 52 4.37 -3.88 -18.70
N GLY A 53 3.54 -2.98 -19.25
CA GLY A 53 2.72 -3.22 -20.42
C GLY A 53 1.53 -2.25 -20.51
N PRO A 54 0.69 -2.36 -21.55
CA PRO A 54 -0.50 -1.51 -21.68
C PRO A 54 -1.40 -1.62 -20.45
N GLY A 55 -1.63 -0.51 -19.75
CA GLY A 55 -2.49 -0.46 -18.57
C GLY A 55 -1.91 -1.16 -17.32
N HIS A 56 -0.62 -1.51 -17.33
CA HIS A 56 0.06 -2.13 -16.20
C HIS A 56 1.39 -1.42 -15.91
N PHE A 57 1.48 -0.76 -14.74
CA PHE A 57 2.67 -0.04 -14.31
C PHE A 57 2.80 -0.06 -12.78
N GLY A 58 3.98 0.26 -12.25
CA GLY A 58 4.19 0.25 -10.82
C GLY A 58 5.63 0.33 -10.36
N TYR A 59 5.85 -0.17 -9.15
CA TYR A 59 7.13 -0.22 -8.45
C TYR A 59 7.27 -1.59 -7.80
N GLY A 60 8.51 -2.05 -7.73
CA GLY A 60 8.87 -3.19 -6.90
C GLY A 60 10.24 -2.95 -6.29
N GLY A 61 10.44 -3.48 -5.09
CA GLY A 61 11.74 -3.34 -4.43
C GLY A 61 11.86 -4.16 -3.16
N THR A 62 13.09 -4.22 -2.67
CA THR A 62 13.42 -4.86 -1.40
C THR A 62 13.32 -3.82 -0.27
N LEU A 63 12.63 -4.15 0.82
CA LEU A 63 12.59 -3.35 2.04
C LEU A 63 13.65 -3.82 3.03
N THR A 64 13.70 -5.14 3.25
CA THR A 64 14.67 -5.84 4.10
C THR A 64 15.01 -7.19 3.46
N PRO A 65 16.00 -7.96 3.96
CA PRO A 65 16.23 -9.32 3.47
C PRO A 65 15.03 -10.26 3.53
N GLU A 66 14.05 -9.96 4.41
CA GLU A 66 12.86 -10.78 4.65
C GLU A 66 11.58 -10.17 4.03
N TRP A 67 11.65 -8.94 3.51
CA TRP A 67 10.49 -8.22 3.00
C TRP A 67 10.78 -7.53 1.67
N SER A 68 9.89 -7.72 0.71
CA SER A 68 9.79 -6.91 -0.50
C SER A 68 8.45 -6.20 -0.59
N TYR A 69 8.30 -5.31 -1.56
CA TYR A 69 7.03 -4.67 -1.86
C TYR A 69 6.76 -4.69 -3.36
N GLY A 70 5.46 -4.65 -3.69
CA GLY A 70 4.95 -4.31 -5.00
C GLY A 70 3.87 -3.24 -4.87
N LEU A 71 3.97 -2.17 -5.65
CA LEU A 71 2.91 -1.18 -5.84
C LEU A 71 2.54 -1.18 -7.32
N GLU A 72 1.40 -1.75 -7.67
CA GLU A 72 1.03 -1.96 -9.08
C GLU A 72 -0.35 -1.36 -9.37
N VAL A 73 -0.49 -0.77 -10.55
CA VAL A 73 -1.78 -0.39 -11.13
C VAL A 73 -2.05 -1.26 -12.34
N LYS A 74 -3.24 -1.89 -12.38
CA LYS A 74 -3.69 -2.74 -13.48
C LYS A 74 -5.06 -2.28 -13.98
N LYS A 75 -5.18 -2.10 -15.30
CA LYS A 75 -6.47 -1.98 -16.01
C LYS A 75 -6.79 -3.33 -16.63
N ALA A 76 -7.68 -4.10 -16.01
CA ALA A 76 -8.07 -5.43 -16.48
C ALA A 76 -9.05 -5.35 -17.67
N GLY A 77 -8.70 -4.64 -18.74
CA GLY A 77 -9.57 -4.45 -19.92
C GLY A 77 -10.85 -3.62 -19.68
N ALA A 78 -11.12 -3.22 -18.44
CA ALA A 78 -12.21 -2.33 -18.04
C ALA A 78 -11.75 -0.85 -18.01
N ALA A 79 -12.73 0.06 -17.89
CA ALA A 79 -12.45 1.50 -17.74
C ALA A 79 -11.73 1.84 -16.43
N ASP A 80 -11.95 1.02 -15.40
CA ASP A 80 -11.53 1.31 -14.03
C ASP A 80 -10.20 0.61 -13.72
N ALA A 81 -9.32 1.33 -13.03
CA ALA A 81 -8.02 0.82 -12.63
C ALA A 81 -8.12 0.20 -11.23
N ARG A 82 -7.30 -0.82 -10.97
CA ARG A 82 -7.05 -1.32 -9.62
C ARG A 82 -5.62 -0.99 -9.24
N LEU A 83 -5.42 -0.44 -8.05
CA LEU A 83 -4.09 -0.27 -7.46
C LEU A 83 -3.94 -1.23 -6.27
N ASP A 84 -2.82 -1.95 -6.22
CA ASP A 84 -2.44 -2.81 -5.11
C ASP A 84 -1.07 -2.38 -4.56
N LEU A 85 -1.00 -2.04 -3.27
CA LEU A 85 0.27 -1.99 -2.51
C LEU A 85 0.34 -3.23 -1.63
N ASN A 86 1.29 -4.11 -1.91
CA ASN A 86 1.49 -5.37 -1.19
C ASN A 86 2.87 -5.43 -0.57
N PHE A 87 2.94 -5.65 0.74
CA PHE A 87 4.15 -6.03 1.43
C PHE A 87 4.26 -7.55 1.49
N ILE A 88 5.37 -8.07 0.98
CA ILE A 88 5.55 -9.48 0.68
C ILE A 88 6.66 -10.02 1.59
N ASP A 89 6.29 -10.92 2.49
CA ASP A 89 7.24 -11.73 3.25
C ASP A 89 7.98 -12.65 2.27
N THR A 90 9.31 -12.56 2.18
CA THR A 90 10.13 -13.35 1.26
C THR A 90 10.80 -14.55 1.92
N THR A 91 10.54 -14.83 3.21
CA THR A 91 11.08 -16.02 3.88
C THR A 91 10.42 -17.28 3.34
N ALA A 92 11.13 -18.41 3.47
CA ALA A 92 10.63 -19.69 3.00
C ALA A 92 9.37 -20.15 3.75
N ASP A 93 9.27 -19.82 5.03
CA ASP A 93 8.19 -20.24 5.94
C ASP A 93 7.05 -19.23 6.08
N ARG A 94 7.18 -18.03 5.49
CA ARG A 94 6.19 -16.93 5.54
C ARG A 94 5.84 -16.51 6.97
N LYS A 95 6.88 -16.35 7.79
CA LYS A 95 6.80 -15.95 9.20
C LYS A 95 7.78 -14.83 9.55
N ALA A 96 8.14 -13.99 8.59
CA ALA A 96 8.95 -12.81 8.85
C ALA A 96 8.30 -11.94 9.92
N ASN A 97 9.14 -11.28 10.73
CA ASN A 97 8.63 -10.33 11.72
C ASN A 97 8.01 -9.12 11.00
N ALA A 98 6.75 -8.80 11.33
CA ALA A 98 6.01 -7.73 10.68
C ALA A 98 6.39 -6.31 11.15
N THR A 99 7.24 -6.15 12.18
CA THR A 99 7.78 -4.84 12.60
C THR A 99 8.39 -4.06 11.44
N ALA A 100 9.00 -4.74 10.46
CA ALA A 100 9.60 -4.12 9.27
C ALA A 100 8.59 -3.42 8.33
N ILE A 101 7.29 -3.69 8.47
CA ILE A 101 6.20 -3.07 7.71
C ILE A 101 5.17 -2.37 8.63
N CYS A 102 5.44 -2.33 9.94
CA CYS A 102 4.51 -1.83 10.96
C CYS A 102 4.77 -0.37 11.36
N GLN A 103 5.57 0.37 10.59
CA GLN A 103 5.91 1.76 10.91
C GLN A 103 4.68 2.68 10.87
N VAL A 104 3.62 2.29 10.15
CA VAL A 104 2.31 2.95 10.20
C VAL A 104 1.32 1.99 10.85
N ASP A 105 0.78 2.41 11.99
CA ASP A 105 -0.27 1.70 12.71
C ASP A 105 -1.55 1.62 11.86
N PHE A 106 -2.17 0.45 11.79
CA PHE A 106 -3.42 0.29 11.05
C PHE A 106 -4.56 1.18 11.57
N ASN A 107 -4.68 1.41 12.88
CA ASN A 107 -5.73 2.30 13.41
C ASN A 107 -5.49 3.75 12.98
N GLN A 108 -4.23 4.19 12.90
CA GLN A 108 -3.89 5.50 12.34
C GLN A 108 -4.29 5.59 10.86
N PHE A 109 -3.97 4.57 10.06
CA PHE A 109 -4.34 4.50 8.64
C PHE A 109 -5.87 4.50 8.45
N ALA A 110 -6.58 3.65 9.19
CA ALA A 110 -8.03 3.54 9.17
C ALA A 110 -8.71 4.85 9.56
N SER A 111 -8.22 5.51 10.61
CA SER A 111 -8.75 6.81 11.07
C SER A 111 -8.57 7.89 10.01
N ALA A 112 -7.45 7.89 9.28
CA ALA A 112 -7.21 8.83 8.20
C ALA A 112 -8.15 8.60 7.00
N LEU A 113 -8.45 7.34 6.66
CA LEU A 113 -9.45 7.02 5.63
C LEU A 113 -10.85 7.47 6.08
N GLN A 114 -11.24 7.23 7.32
CA GLN A 114 -12.54 7.67 7.83
C GLN A 114 -12.66 9.21 7.83
N ALA A 115 -11.59 9.92 8.22
CA ALA A 115 -11.53 11.37 8.15
C ALA A 115 -11.63 11.90 6.71
N ALA A 116 -11.23 11.11 5.71
CA ALA A 116 -11.37 11.40 4.28
C ALA A 116 -12.75 11.03 3.71
N GLY A 117 -13.72 10.69 4.57
CA GLY A 117 -15.11 10.45 4.20
C GLY A 117 -15.44 9.00 3.84
N PHE A 118 -14.51 8.06 4.04
CA PHE A 118 -14.81 6.65 3.83
C PHE A 118 -15.57 6.04 5.02
N LYS A 119 -16.52 5.17 4.73
CA LYS A 119 -17.22 4.34 5.72
C LYS A 119 -16.47 3.04 5.89
N ARG A 120 -16.06 2.74 7.13
CA ARG A 120 -15.35 1.50 7.48
C ARG A 120 -16.32 0.36 7.77
N GLU A 121 -16.02 -0.82 7.25
CA GLU A 121 -16.65 -2.09 7.58
C GLU A 121 -15.57 -3.15 7.80
N THR A 122 -15.60 -3.83 8.96
CA THR A 122 -14.67 -4.92 9.26
C THR A 122 -15.26 -6.25 8.80
N ILE A 123 -14.64 -6.87 7.79
CA ILE A 123 -15.07 -8.14 7.24
C ILE A 123 -14.47 -9.27 8.06
N ARG A 124 -15.37 -10.09 8.64
CA ARG A 124 -15.00 -11.23 9.47
C ARG A 124 -15.36 -12.54 8.79
N GLY A 125 -14.45 -13.50 8.89
CA GLY A 125 -14.62 -14.86 8.41
C GLY A 125 -15.20 -15.78 9.47
N GLU A 126 -15.02 -17.07 9.22
CA GLU A 126 -15.36 -18.12 10.17
C GLU A 126 -14.69 -17.88 11.54
N HIS A 127 -15.42 -18.18 12.61
CA HIS A 127 -15.01 -17.97 13.99
C HIS A 127 -14.73 -16.51 14.37
N GLY A 128 -15.24 -15.54 13.60
CA GLY A 128 -15.12 -14.11 13.90
C GLY A 128 -13.74 -13.51 13.59
N ARG A 129 -12.85 -14.27 12.93
CA ARG A 129 -11.52 -13.79 12.56
C ARG A 129 -11.65 -12.64 11.56
N VAL A 130 -11.00 -11.52 11.84
CA VAL A 130 -10.89 -10.42 10.87
C VAL A 130 -10.15 -10.93 9.63
N ILE A 131 -10.78 -10.81 8.46
CA ILE A 131 -10.16 -11.10 7.17
C ILE A 131 -9.50 -9.82 6.66
N HIS A 132 -10.26 -8.73 6.57
CA HIS A 132 -9.82 -7.41 6.14
C HIS A 132 -10.79 -6.33 6.61
N ASP A 133 -10.36 -5.08 6.52
CA ASP A 133 -11.26 -3.93 6.62
C ASP A 133 -11.53 -3.35 5.23
N ARG A 134 -12.80 -3.05 4.95
CA ARG A 134 -13.25 -2.35 3.76
C ARG A 134 -13.62 -0.91 4.10
N PHE A 135 -13.26 0.02 3.23
CA PHE A 135 -13.53 1.44 3.37
C PHE A 135 -14.17 1.94 2.08
N ASP A 136 -15.43 2.37 2.14
CA ASP A 136 -16.19 2.77 0.97
C ASP A 136 -16.55 4.26 0.99
N ARG A 137 -16.39 4.94 -0.14
CA ARG A 137 -17.05 6.21 -0.47
C ARG A 137 -17.62 6.12 -1.89
N PRO A 138 -18.42 7.08 -2.36
CA PRO A 138 -18.90 7.06 -3.74
C PRO A 138 -17.72 6.88 -4.72
N ASP A 139 -17.86 5.95 -5.67
CA ASP A 139 -16.91 5.66 -6.74
C ASP A 139 -15.50 5.18 -6.33
N LEU A 140 -15.30 4.83 -5.05
CA LEU A 140 -14.01 4.31 -4.55
C LEU A 140 -14.18 3.39 -3.32
N SER A 141 -13.64 2.18 -3.43
CA SER A 141 -13.58 1.16 -2.38
C SER A 141 -12.12 0.82 -2.08
N ILE A 142 -11.75 0.86 -0.79
CA ILE A 142 -10.42 0.44 -0.31
C ILE A 142 -10.57 -0.85 0.50
N THR A 143 -9.76 -1.86 0.22
CA THR A 143 -9.63 -3.05 1.07
C THR A 143 -8.24 -3.04 1.70
N VAL A 144 -8.19 -3.30 3.01
CA VAL A 144 -6.95 -3.33 3.80
C VAL A 144 -6.85 -4.67 4.51
N ASP A 145 -5.89 -5.49 4.08
CA ASP A 145 -5.50 -6.70 4.82
C ASP A 145 -4.41 -6.32 5.83
N THR A 146 -4.50 -6.89 7.04
CA THR A 146 -3.52 -6.67 8.10
C THR A 146 -2.79 -7.94 8.52
N LEU A 147 -1.60 -7.77 9.10
CA LEU A 147 -0.89 -8.80 9.84
C LEU A 147 -0.74 -8.40 11.31
N PRO A 148 -0.84 -9.34 12.26
CA PRO A 148 -0.42 -9.08 13.64
C PRO A 148 1.08 -8.79 13.68
N GLU A 149 1.50 -7.72 14.35
CA GLU A 149 2.95 -7.46 14.54
C GLU A 149 3.60 -8.58 15.35
N ASN A 150 2.91 -8.98 16.43
CA ASN A 150 3.33 -10.03 17.35
C ASN A 150 2.17 -11.00 17.54
N PRO A 151 2.07 -12.09 16.75
CA PRO A 151 0.96 -13.03 16.86
C PRO A 151 1.00 -13.74 18.22
N THR A 152 0.05 -13.43 19.10
CA THR A 152 -0.12 -14.12 20.37
C THR A 152 -1.15 -15.24 20.25
N PRO A 153 -1.02 -16.35 21.01
CA PRO A 153 -1.99 -17.44 21.00
C PRO A 153 -3.40 -17.05 21.49
N SER A 154 -3.53 -15.92 22.21
CA SER A 154 -4.72 -15.53 22.96
C SER A 154 -5.79 -14.78 22.16
N GLY A 155 -5.55 -14.46 20.88
CA GLY A 155 -6.52 -13.79 20.03
C GLY A 155 -6.53 -12.26 20.16
N GLU A 156 -6.68 -11.63 18.98
CA GLU A 156 -6.50 -10.22 18.61
C GLU A 156 -5.14 -9.57 18.96
N PRO A 157 -4.33 -9.21 17.95
CA PRO A 157 -3.10 -8.46 18.21
C PRO A 157 -3.45 -7.05 18.70
N ALA A 158 -2.76 -6.58 19.74
CA ALA A 158 -2.88 -5.20 20.19
C ALA A 158 -2.44 -4.17 19.12
N HIS A 159 -1.67 -4.64 18.11
CA HIS A 159 -1.13 -3.83 17.03
C HIS A 159 -1.13 -4.63 15.71
N ALA A 160 -1.75 -4.04 14.68
CA ALA A 160 -1.89 -4.65 13.37
C ALA A 160 -1.16 -3.80 12.32
N CYS A 161 -0.34 -4.45 11.50
CA CYS A 161 0.40 -3.84 10.40
C CYS A 161 -0.41 -3.96 9.12
N VAL A 162 -0.43 -2.92 8.30
CA VAL A 162 -1.01 -3.00 6.95
C VAL A 162 -0.13 -3.92 6.09
N ARG A 163 -0.72 -4.95 5.47
CA ARG A 163 -0.03 -5.88 4.56
C ARG A 163 -0.36 -5.60 3.10
N LEU A 164 -1.66 -5.46 2.79
CA LEU A 164 -2.14 -5.20 1.44
C LEU A 164 -3.16 -4.06 1.50
N VAL A 165 -3.00 -3.09 0.61
CA VAL A 165 -4.01 -2.08 0.31
C VAL A 165 -4.43 -2.24 -1.14
N THR A 166 -5.72 -2.46 -1.37
CA THR A 166 -6.33 -2.47 -2.71
C THR A 166 -7.27 -1.29 -2.86
N VAL A 167 -7.12 -0.53 -3.95
CA VAL A 167 -7.98 0.60 -4.34
C VAL A 167 -8.73 0.20 -5.62
N GLN A 168 -10.06 0.27 -5.61
CA GLN A 168 -10.92 -0.14 -6.73
C GLN A 168 -12.23 0.66 -6.81
#